data_AF-A0AAW8YQB1-F1
#
_entry.id   AF-A0AAW8YQB1-F1
#
_cell.length_a   1.000
_cell.length_b   1.000
_cell.length_c   1.000
_cell.angle_alpha   90.00
_cell.angle_beta   90.00
_cell.angle_gamma   90.00
#
_symmetry.space_group_name_H-M   'P 1'
#
loop_
_entity.id
_entity.type
_entity.pdbx_description
1 polymer ?
#
loop_
_entity_poly.entity_id
_entity_poly.type
_entity_poly.pdbx_seq_one_letter_code
_entity_poly.pdbx_strand_id
1 'polypeptide(L)'
;MSPKNRTLKAGLDHLLTNGNQKIVFGALKKLNIRPYQPDFEDFLQEARLTYARAYVRFPRNPESDLKEFRMFAYQAIYWRTLNSLKRQTMVKNWQTAELSTDVTNLPRQYRCSSREQQVLADDLFQRVYAICTPPEKRFLYYRYVKQLSGREIAQREGVSPQSISKRRRKVGQKALKIIAENADN
;
A
#
# COMPACT_ATOMS: atom_id res chain seq x y z
N MET A 1 0.37 -20.26 35.28
CA MET A 1 0.03 -19.48 34.06
C MET A 1 0.16 -20.42 32.87
N SER A 2 -0.92 -21.12 32.48
CA SER A 2 -0.83 -22.20 31.47
C SER A 2 -0.46 -21.68 30.08
N PRO A 3 0.40 -22.37 29.33
CA PRO A 3 0.70 -22.02 27.95
C PRO A 3 -0.57 -22.25 27.13
N LYS A 4 -1.07 -21.17 26.52
CA LYS A 4 -2.29 -21.18 25.72
C LYS A 4 -2.00 -21.89 24.39
N ASN A 5 -2.18 -23.21 24.36
CA ASN A 5 -2.28 -24.00 23.13
C ASN A 5 -3.60 -23.66 22.39
N ARG A 6 -3.78 -22.40 22.02
CA ARG A 6 -4.92 -21.98 21.20
C ARG A 6 -4.60 -22.23 19.75
N THR A 7 -5.52 -22.90 19.07
CA THR A 7 -5.40 -23.23 17.66
C THR A 7 -6.32 -22.34 16.83
N LEU A 8 -6.02 -22.25 15.53
CA LEU A 8 -6.91 -21.57 14.59
C LEU A 8 -8.29 -22.23 14.53
N LYS A 9 -8.35 -23.57 14.67
CA LYS A 9 -9.61 -24.31 14.74
C LYS A 9 -10.48 -23.81 15.89
N ALA A 10 -9.92 -23.72 17.11
CA ALA A 10 -10.66 -23.19 18.26
C ALA A 10 -11.14 -21.73 18.03
N GLY A 11 -10.34 -20.91 17.36
CA GLY A 11 -10.74 -19.55 17.00
C GLY A 11 -11.87 -19.48 15.96
N LEU A 12 -11.91 -20.43 15.02
CA LEU A 12 -13.01 -20.57 14.06
C LEU A 12 -14.27 -21.11 14.74
N ASP A 13 -14.14 -22.13 15.59
CA ASP A 13 -15.26 -22.66 16.37
C ASP A 13 -15.89 -21.55 17.22
N HIS A 14 -15.05 -20.78 17.93
CA HIS A 14 -15.48 -19.61 18.71
C HIS A 14 -16.18 -18.53 17.86
N LEU A 15 -15.77 -18.36 16.60
CA LEU A 15 -16.41 -17.42 15.67
C LEU A 15 -17.83 -17.87 15.31
N LEU A 16 -18.04 -19.18 15.13
CA LEU A 16 -19.33 -19.76 14.79
C LEU A 16 -20.29 -19.77 15.99
N THR A 17 -19.77 -19.81 17.22
CA THR A 17 -20.58 -19.77 18.44
C THR A 17 -20.95 -18.33 18.85
N ASN A 18 -22.06 -18.16 19.57
CA ASN A 18 -22.41 -16.93 20.32
C ASN A 18 -22.60 -15.65 19.48
N GLY A 19 -22.90 -15.77 18.18
CA GLY A 19 -23.15 -14.62 17.31
C GLY A 19 -21.91 -13.73 17.07
N ASN A 20 -20.71 -14.24 17.36
CA ASN A 20 -19.44 -13.52 17.19
C ASN A 20 -19.16 -13.15 15.73
N GLN A 21 -19.78 -13.84 14.77
CA GLN A 21 -19.76 -13.49 13.35
C GLN A 21 -20.17 -12.04 13.06
N LYS A 22 -21.03 -11.43 13.90
CA LYS A 22 -21.46 -10.02 13.73
C LYS A 22 -20.28 -9.05 13.67
N ILE A 23 -19.15 -9.37 14.31
CA ILE A 23 -17.94 -8.55 14.30
C ILE A 23 -17.28 -8.54 12.92
N VAL A 24 -17.24 -9.70 12.27
CA VAL A 24 -16.72 -9.84 10.91
C VAL A 24 -17.56 -9.00 9.95
N PHE A 25 -18.88 -9.19 9.97
CA PHE A 25 -19.79 -8.42 9.12
C PHE A 25 -19.76 -6.92 9.44
N GLY A 26 -19.64 -6.55 10.71
CA GLY A 26 -19.52 -5.15 11.14
C GLY A 26 -18.26 -4.47 10.61
N ALA A 27 -17.12 -5.17 10.60
CA ALA A 27 -15.87 -4.66 10.07
C ALA A 27 -15.92 -4.49 8.54
N LEU A 28 -16.43 -5.50 7.82
CA LEU A 28 -16.62 -5.44 6.37
C LEU A 28 -17.58 -4.32 5.96
N LYS A 29 -18.73 -4.20 6.66
CA LYS A 29 -19.71 -3.13 6.43
C LYS A 29 -19.10 -1.75 6.62
N LYS A 30 -18.21 -1.56 7.60
CA LYS A 30 -17.52 -0.28 7.84
C LYS A 30 -16.61 0.12 6.68
N LEU A 31 -16.09 -0.85 5.93
CA LEU A 31 -15.29 -0.64 4.72
C LEU A 31 -16.15 -0.64 3.43
N ASN A 32 -17.48 -0.56 3.58
CA ASN A 32 -18.46 -0.60 2.49
C ASN A 32 -18.35 -1.86 1.60
N ILE A 33 -17.88 -2.97 2.18
CA ILE A 33 -17.89 -4.27 1.53
C ILE A 33 -19.28 -4.90 1.75
N ARG A 34 -19.98 -5.19 0.66
CA ARG A 34 -21.40 -5.60 0.68
C ARG A 34 -21.61 -6.95 -0.01
N PRO A 35 -22.62 -7.74 0.39
CA PRO A 35 -22.84 -9.09 -0.12
C PRO A 35 -22.99 -9.23 -1.64
N TYR A 36 -23.46 -8.19 -2.33
CA TYR A 36 -23.66 -8.22 -3.77
C TYR A 36 -22.38 -7.98 -4.58
N GLN A 37 -21.27 -7.63 -3.93
CA GLN A 37 -20.00 -7.41 -4.63
C GLN A 37 -19.36 -8.77 -4.98
N PRO A 38 -18.74 -8.92 -6.17
CA PRO A 38 -18.14 -10.19 -6.59
C PRO A 38 -17.11 -10.72 -5.59
N ASP A 39 -16.30 -9.83 -5.02
CA ASP A 39 -15.18 -10.20 -4.14
C ASP A 39 -15.63 -10.39 -2.67
N PHE A 40 -16.93 -10.32 -2.38
CA PHE A 40 -17.44 -10.35 -1.01
C PHE A 40 -17.06 -11.63 -0.26
N GLU A 41 -17.24 -12.79 -0.89
CA GLU A 41 -16.94 -14.08 -0.28
C GLU A 41 -15.46 -14.23 0.07
N ASP A 42 -14.57 -13.70 -0.77
CA ASP A 42 -13.12 -13.71 -0.51
C ASP A 42 -12.78 -12.84 0.71
N PHE A 43 -13.35 -11.63 0.78
CA PHE A 43 -13.18 -10.77 1.95
C PHE A 43 -13.77 -11.40 3.22
N LEU A 44 -14.90 -12.10 3.10
CA LEU A 44 -15.54 -12.78 4.22
C LEU A 44 -14.66 -13.92 4.75
N GLN A 45 -14.12 -14.76 3.86
CA GLN A 45 -13.22 -15.85 4.25
C GLN A 45 -11.94 -15.33 4.90
N GLU A 46 -11.27 -14.34 4.29
CA GLU A 46 -10.05 -13.76 4.85
C GLU A 46 -10.31 -13.07 6.20
N ALA A 47 -11.46 -12.43 6.37
CA ALA A 47 -11.86 -11.84 7.65
C ALA A 47 -12.09 -12.90 8.74
N ARG A 48 -12.72 -14.03 8.40
CA ARG A 48 -12.89 -15.17 9.34
C ARG A 48 -11.54 -15.76 9.77
N LEU A 49 -10.62 -15.95 8.82
CA LEU A 49 -9.26 -16.39 9.12
C LEU A 49 -8.51 -15.38 10.01
N THR A 50 -8.70 -14.09 9.75
CA THR A 50 -8.09 -13.02 10.55
C THR A 50 -8.63 -13.02 11.99
N TYR A 51 -9.94 -13.27 12.17
CA TYR A 51 -10.53 -13.45 13.48
C TYR A 51 -9.90 -14.62 14.24
N ALA A 52 -9.76 -15.79 13.60
CA ALA A 52 -9.16 -16.96 14.23
C ALA A 52 -7.70 -16.70 14.63
N ARG A 53 -6.92 -16.01 13.78
CA ARG A 53 -5.56 -15.57 14.11
C ARG A 53 -5.54 -14.60 15.29
N ALA A 54 -6.52 -13.70 15.37
CA ALA A 54 -6.66 -12.77 16.49
C ALA A 54 -6.97 -13.52 17.80
N TYR A 55 -7.83 -14.55 17.75
CA TYR A 55 -8.15 -15.41 18.90
C TYR A 55 -6.90 -16.08 19.47
N VAL A 56 -6.03 -16.62 18.60
CA VAL A 56 -4.76 -17.23 19.01
C VAL A 56 -3.81 -16.19 19.61
N ARG A 57 -3.68 -15.03 18.99
CA ARG A 57 -2.73 -13.97 19.39
C ARG A 57 -3.16 -13.14 20.59
N PHE A 58 -4.43 -13.19 20.97
CA PHE A 58 -4.96 -12.35 22.03
C PHE A 58 -4.31 -12.68 23.39
N PRO A 59 -3.67 -11.70 24.07
CA PRO A 59 -2.83 -11.98 25.24
C PRO A 59 -3.62 -12.52 26.44
N ARG A 60 -4.88 -12.08 26.62
CA ARG A 60 -5.75 -12.52 27.74
C ARG A 60 -6.67 -13.65 27.34
N ASN A 61 -7.71 -13.97 28.11
CA ASN A 61 -8.63 -15.05 27.77
C ASN A 61 -9.77 -14.52 26.90
N PRO A 62 -9.86 -14.86 25.60
CA PRO A 62 -10.91 -14.32 24.73
C PRO A 62 -12.33 -14.69 25.18
N GLU A 63 -12.50 -15.74 25.98
CA GLU A 63 -13.79 -16.15 26.55
C GLU A 63 -14.14 -15.41 27.85
N SER A 64 -13.15 -15.09 28.67
CA SER A 64 -13.36 -14.32 29.92
C SER A 64 -13.40 -12.80 29.66
N ASP A 65 -12.60 -12.33 28.70
CA ASP A 65 -12.43 -10.92 28.32
C ASP A 65 -13.09 -10.66 26.95
N LEU A 66 -14.35 -11.09 26.79
CA LEU A 66 -15.05 -11.06 25.50
C LEU A 66 -15.07 -9.65 24.89
N LYS A 67 -15.36 -8.61 25.66
CA LYS A 67 -15.50 -7.23 25.13
C LYS A 67 -14.19 -6.73 24.51
N GLU A 68 -13.09 -6.90 25.23
CA GLU A 68 -11.74 -6.52 24.82
C GLU A 68 -11.29 -7.34 23.61
N PHE A 69 -11.54 -8.65 23.63
CA PHE A 69 -11.24 -9.51 22.51
C PHE A 69 -12.03 -9.11 21.26
N ARG A 70 -13.32 -8.82 21.38
CA ARG A 70 -14.15 -8.38 20.26
C ARG A 70 -13.63 -7.09 19.63
N MET A 71 -13.20 -6.13 20.44
CA MET A 71 -12.57 -4.89 19.96
C MET A 71 -11.24 -5.17 19.25
N PHE A 72 -10.41 -6.04 19.82
CA PHE A 72 -9.14 -6.46 19.24
C PHE A 72 -9.32 -7.17 17.88
N ALA A 73 -10.23 -8.13 17.81
CA ALA A 73 -10.55 -8.87 16.60
C ALA A 73 -11.15 -7.95 15.52
N TYR A 74 -12.05 -7.04 15.90
CA TYR A 74 -12.62 -6.03 14.99
C TYR A 74 -11.52 -5.19 14.33
N GLN A 75 -10.58 -4.66 15.13
CA GLN A 75 -9.48 -3.87 14.61
C GLN A 75 -8.59 -4.71 13.69
N ALA A 76 -8.24 -5.94 14.07
CA ALA A 76 -7.43 -6.81 13.24
C ALA A 76 -8.05 -7.07 11.86
N ILE A 77 -9.36 -7.36 11.82
CA ILE A 77 -10.11 -7.56 10.57
C ILE A 77 -10.11 -6.28 9.74
N TYR A 78 -10.49 -5.15 10.35
CA TYR A 78 -10.56 -3.87 9.67
C TYR A 78 -9.23 -3.51 8.98
N TRP A 79 -8.11 -3.60 9.71
CA TRP A 79 -6.79 -3.28 9.16
C TRP A 79 -6.36 -4.25 8.06
N ARG A 80 -6.62 -5.54 8.23
CA ARG A 80 -6.28 -6.54 7.21
C ARG A 80 -7.05 -6.27 5.92
N THR A 81 -8.35 -6.07 6.01
CA THR A 81 -9.21 -5.79 4.86
C THR A 81 -8.88 -4.46 4.20
N LEU A 82 -8.62 -3.40 4.97
CA LEU A 82 -8.20 -2.09 4.44
C LEU A 82 -6.89 -2.20 3.64
N ASN A 83 -5.93 -2.99 4.13
CA ASN A 83 -4.68 -3.22 3.42
C ASN A 83 -4.89 -3.99 2.11
N SER A 84 -5.79 -4.99 2.09
CA SER A 84 -6.16 -5.69 0.86
C SER A 84 -6.79 -4.74 -0.16
N LEU A 85 -7.71 -3.86 0.26
CA LEU A 85 -8.32 -2.86 -0.62
C LEU A 85 -7.27 -1.91 -1.21
N LYS A 86 -6.36 -1.38 -0.38
CA LYS A 86 -5.26 -0.52 -0.86
C LYS A 86 -4.41 -1.22 -1.92
N ARG A 87 -4.10 -2.50 -1.71
CA ARG A 87 -3.34 -3.31 -2.68
C ARG A 87 -4.11 -3.49 -3.98
N GLN A 88 -5.41 -3.79 -3.92
CA GLN A 88 -6.26 -3.89 -5.12
C GLN A 88 -6.33 -2.56 -5.87
N THR A 89 -6.47 -1.43 -5.17
CA THR A 89 -6.44 -0.09 -5.80
C THR A 89 -5.10 0.18 -6.48
N MET A 90 -3.97 -0.15 -5.84
CA MET A 90 -2.65 0.00 -6.46
C MET A 90 -2.51 -0.83 -7.73
N VAL A 91 -2.91 -2.10 -7.70
CA VAL A 91 -2.87 -2.99 -8.88
C VAL A 91 -3.77 -2.47 -10.00
N LYS A 92 -5.01 -2.06 -9.66
CA LYS A 92 -5.95 -1.52 -10.64
C LYS A 92 -5.44 -0.22 -11.28
N ASN A 93 -4.86 0.68 -10.47
CA ASN A 93 -4.28 1.92 -10.98
C ASN A 93 -3.10 1.65 -11.91
N TRP A 94 -2.26 0.65 -11.61
CA TRP A 94 -1.20 0.22 -12.53
C TRP A 94 -1.76 -0.35 -13.83
N GLN A 95 -2.76 -1.24 -13.76
CA GLN A 95 -3.40 -1.81 -14.95
C GLN A 95 -4.12 -0.76 -15.80
N THR A 96 -4.78 0.20 -15.17
CA THR A 96 -5.49 1.27 -15.88
C THR A 96 -4.51 2.27 -16.51
N ALA A 97 -3.38 2.56 -15.87
CA ALA A 97 -2.31 3.36 -16.47
C ALA A 97 -1.70 2.66 -17.71
N GLU A 98 -1.60 1.33 -17.70
CA GLU A 98 -1.18 0.57 -18.89
C GLU A 98 -2.24 0.58 -19.99
N LEU A 99 -3.54 0.56 -19.65
CA LEU A 99 -4.64 0.51 -20.63
C LEU A 99 -5.06 1.88 -21.19
N SER A 100 -4.80 2.98 -20.47
CA SER A 100 -5.07 4.36 -20.94
C SER A 100 -3.99 4.91 -21.86
N THR A 101 -2.88 4.19 -22.02
CA THR A 101 -1.93 4.46 -23.10
C THR A 101 -2.54 3.85 -24.35
N ASP A 102 -2.82 4.64 -25.38
CA ASP A 102 -3.28 4.14 -26.67
C ASP A 102 -2.15 3.30 -27.31
N VAL A 103 -2.07 2.01 -26.92
CA VAL A 103 -0.93 1.11 -27.21
C VAL A 103 -0.87 0.73 -28.70
N THR A 104 -1.80 1.22 -29.51
CA THR A 104 -1.90 0.90 -30.93
C THR A 104 -1.09 1.85 -31.82
N ASN A 105 -0.61 2.99 -31.30
CA ASN A 105 0.10 4.00 -32.10
C ASN A 105 1.47 4.45 -31.55
N LEU A 106 2.11 3.70 -30.64
CA LEU A 106 3.52 3.97 -30.33
C LEU A 106 4.43 3.34 -31.40
N PRO A 107 5.34 4.12 -32.02
CA PRO A 107 6.36 3.58 -32.93
C PRO A 107 7.10 2.43 -32.26
N ARG A 108 7.32 1.35 -33.01
CA ARG A 108 7.87 0.04 -32.58
C ARG A 108 9.19 0.12 -31.80
N GLN A 109 9.88 1.26 -31.82
CA GLN A 109 11.13 1.56 -31.12
C GLN A 109 11.03 1.58 -29.58
N TYR A 110 9.83 1.68 -28.99
CA TYR A 110 9.65 1.76 -27.52
C TYR A 110 9.48 0.40 -26.82
N ARG A 111 9.44 -0.72 -27.54
CA ARG A 111 9.23 -2.06 -26.92
C ARG A 111 10.47 -2.66 -26.25
N CYS A 112 11.62 -1.97 -26.25
CA CYS A 112 12.89 -2.52 -25.76
C CYS A 112 13.68 -1.58 -24.82
N SER A 113 13.00 -0.67 -24.13
CA SER A 113 13.64 0.19 -23.13
C SER A 113 13.42 -0.38 -21.73
N SER A 114 14.50 -0.64 -21.00
CA SER A 114 14.47 -0.93 -19.56
C SER A 114 13.71 0.18 -18.82
N ARG A 115 13.11 -0.13 -17.68
CA ARG A 115 12.39 0.85 -16.85
C ARG A 115 13.24 2.09 -16.52
N GLU A 116 14.55 1.92 -16.37
CA GLU A 116 15.49 3.02 -16.18
C GLU A 116 15.49 3.97 -17.39
N GLN A 117 15.56 3.41 -18.61
CA GLN A 117 15.51 4.18 -19.84
C GLN A 117 14.15 4.86 -20.05
N GLN A 118 13.05 4.23 -19.63
CA GLN A 118 11.72 4.84 -19.70
C GLN A 118 11.60 6.07 -18.80
N VAL A 119 12.06 5.97 -17.54
CA VAL A 119 12.06 7.11 -16.60
C VAL A 119 13.00 8.22 -17.07
N LEU A 120 14.13 7.87 -17.67
CA LEU A 120 15.04 8.86 -18.26
C LEU A 120 14.47 9.51 -19.52
N ALA A 121 13.64 8.82 -20.29
CA ALA A 121 13.01 9.37 -21.50
C ALA A 121 11.74 10.20 -21.20
N ASP A 122 11.23 10.16 -19.96
CA ASP A 122 10.05 10.91 -19.54
C ASP A 122 10.31 12.44 -19.59
N ASP A 123 9.42 13.17 -20.28
CA ASP A 123 9.56 14.63 -20.50
C ASP A 123 9.57 15.41 -19.18
N LEU A 124 8.65 15.07 -18.26
CA LEU A 124 8.58 15.72 -16.96
C LEU A 124 9.87 15.46 -16.18
N PHE A 125 10.38 14.23 -16.19
CA PHE A 125 11.66 13.90 -15.58
C PHE A 125 12.79 14.76 -16.15
N GLN A 126 12.91 14.88 -17.47
CA GLN A 126 13.95 15.68 -18.12
C GLN A 126 13.88 17.16 -17.75
N ARG A 127 12.68 17.75 -17.77
CA ARG A 127 12.46 19.15 -17.42
C ARG A 127 12.77 19.43 -15.96
N VAL A 128 12.30 18.57 -15.05
CA VAL A 128 12.62 18.69 -13.61
C VAL A 128 14.11 18.48 -13.39
N TYR A 129 14.72 17.50 -14.06
CA TYR A 129 16.15 17.22 -13.96
C TYR A 129 16.98 18.43 -14.41
N ALA A 130 16.62 19.12 -15.49
CA ALA A 130 17.32 20.29 -16.00
C ALA A 130 17.44 21.42 -14.96
N ILE A 131 16.37 21.71 -14.22
CA ILE A 131 16.32 22.79 -13.21
C ILE A 131 16.83 22.37 -11.83
N CYS A 132 17.21 21.10 -11.64
CA CYS A 132 17.72 20.58 -10.38
C CYS A 132 19.22 20.85 -10.19
N THR A 133 19.61 21.13 -8.95
CA THR A 133 21.03 21.23 -8.56
C THR A 133 21.69 19.83 -8.58
N PRO A 134 23.02 19.71 -8.63
CA PRO A 134 23.68 18.39 -8.66
C PRO A 134 23.26 17.43 -7.53
N PRO A 135 23.09 17.87 -6.26
CA PRO A 135 22.59 17.00 -5.20
C PRO A 135 21.12 16.57 -5.36
N GLU A 136 20.30 17.41 -6.00
CA GLU A 136 18.89 17.12 -6.31
C GLU A 136 18.76 16.18 -7.51
N LYS A 137 19.60 16.35 -8.53
CA LYS A 137 19.72 15.45 -9.69
C LYS A 137 20.07 14.04 -9.25
N ARG A 138 21.07 13.88 -8.36
CA ARG A 138 21.42 12.57 -7.79
C ARG A 138 20.28 11.97 -6.99
N PHE A 139 19.57 12.77 -6.19
CA PHE A 139 18.37 12.30 -5.49
C PHE A 139 17.31 11.79 -6.48
N LEU A 140 17.00 12.55 -7.53
CA LEU A 140 16.04 12.15 -8.57
C LEU A 140 16.45 10.84 -9.23
N TYR A 141 17.71 10.75 -9.67
CA TYR A 141 18.25 9.55 -10.30
C TYR A 141 18.17 8.33 -9.36
N TYR A 142 18.69 8.43 -8.14
CA TYR A 142 18.68 7.30 -7.22
C TYR A 142 17.27 6.88 -6.79
N ARG A 143 16.36 7.85 -6.66
CA ARG A 143 15.00 7.58 -6.20
C ARG A 143 14.10 7.02 -7.30
N TYR A 144 14.15 7.58 -8.50
CA TYR A 144 13.19 7.27 -9.57
C TYR A 144 13.77 6.32 -10.63
N VAL A 145 15.08 6.37 -10.88
CA VAL A 145 15.76 5.44 -11.80
C VAL A 145 16.19 4.18 -11.05
N LYS A 146 16.94 4.33 -9.94
CA LYS A 146 17.48 3.19 -9.17
C LYS A 146 16.59 2.67 -8.04
N GLN A 147 15.43 3.29 -7.81
CA GLN A 147 14.42 2.86 -6.83
C GLN A 147 14.90 2.73 -5.37
N LEU A 148 15.96 3.46 -4.99
CA LEU A 148 16.51 3.39 -3.64
C LEU A 148 15.58 4.10 -2.63
N SER A 149 15.52 3.57 -1.42
CA SER A 149 14.88 4.20 -0.26
C SER A 149 15.69 5.42 0.19
N GLY A 150 15.03 6.36 0.87
CA GLY A 150 15.72 7.56 1.39
C GLY A 150 16.87 7.22 2.35
N ARG A 151 16.81 6.07 3.04
CA ARG A 151 17.88 5.57 3.91
C ARG A 151 19.05 5.03 3.11
N GLU A 152 18.80 4.27 2.05
CA GLU A 152 19.85 3.75 1.16
C GLU A 152 20.55 4.89 0.40
N ILE A 153 19.80 5.91 -0.03
CA ILE A 153 20.37 7.11 -0.66
C ILE A 153 21.26 7.87 0.34
N ALA A 154 20.79 8.05 1.57
CA ALA A 154 21.54 8.72 2.63
C ALA A 154 22.86 7.99 2.94
N GLN A 155 22.80 6.67 3.08
CA GLN A 155 23.98 5.82 3.30
C GLN A 155 24.94 5.86 2.12
N ARG A 156 24.42 5.79 0.89
CA ARG A 156 25.23 5.81 -0.34
C ARG A 156 25.94 7.14 -0.60
N GLU A 157 25.30 8.26 -0.28
CA GLU A 157 25.89 9.59 -0.44
C GLU A 157 26.68 10.06 0.79
N GLY A 158 26.66 9.30 1.90
CA GLY A 158 27.30 9.72 3.16
C GLY A 158 26.65 10.98 3.77
N VAL A 159 25.35 11.19 3.56
CA VAL A 159 24.62 12.37 4.05
C VAL A 159 23.53 12.00 5.04
N SER A 160 23.13 12.95 5.88
CA SER A 160 22.05 12.71 6.84
C SER A 160 20.70 12.45 6.14
N PRO A 161 19.82 11.61 6.73
CA PRO A 161 18.46 11.40 6.22
C PRO A 161 17.66 12.71 6.09
N GLN A 162 17.96 13.71 6.94
CA GLN A 162 17.35 15.03 6.89
C GLN A 162 17.73 15.79 5.60
N SER A 163 18.98 15.65 5.14
CA SER A 163 19.45 16.23 3.88
C SER A 163 18.69 15.64 2.68
N ILE A 164 18.48 14.33 2.66
CA ILE A 164 17.66 13.66 1.62
C ILE A 164 16.21 14.13 1.68
N SER A 165 15.62 14.26 2.87
CA SER A 165 14.26 14.78 3.04
C SER A 165 14.11 16.23 2.52
N LYS A 166 15.12 17.08 2.78
CA LYS A 166 15.18 18.46 2.25
C LYS A 166 15.25 18.48 0.73
N ARG A 167 16.10 17.65 0.12
CA ARG A 167 16.22 17.52 -1.34
C ARG A 167 14.91 17.04 -1.96
N ARG A 168 14.23 16.05 -1.35
CA ARG A 168 12.91 15.59 -1.78
C ARG A 168 11.88 16.72 -1.84
N ARG A 169 11.82 17.55 -0.78
CA ARG A 169 10.90 18.71 -0.75
C ARG A 169 11.20 19.71 -1.86
N LYS A 170 12.47 20.08 -2.04
CA LYS A 170 12.88 21.04 -3.09
C LYS A 170 12.59 20.53 -4.50
N VAL A 171 12.90 19.27 -4.78
CA VAL A 171 12.57 18.62 -6.05
C VAL A 171 11.06 18.59 -6.27
N GLY A 172 10.28 18.24 -5.25
CA GLY A 172 8.81 18.25 -5.33
C GLY A 172 8.24 19.64 -5.66
N GLN A 173 8.78 20.70 -5.05
CA GLN A 173 8.38 22.08 -5.36
C GLN A 173 8.68 22.47 -6.82
N LYS A 174 9.84 22.04 -7.34
CA LYS A 174 10.25 22.25 -8.73
C LYS A 174 9.34 21.50 -9.72
N ALA A 175 9.00 20.26 -9.40
CA ALA A 175 8.07 19.47 -10.20
C ALA A 175 6.67 20.10 -10.23
N LEU A 176 6.16 20.56 -9.07
CA LEU A 176 4.86 21.22 -8.99
C LEU A 176 4.80 22.51 -9.82
N LYS A 177 5.89 23.30 -9.86
CA LYS A 177 5.97 24.49 -10.74
C LYS A 177 5.85 24.11 -12.21
N ILE A 178 6.63 23.13 -12.67
CA ILE A 178 6.56 22.67 -14.06
C ILE A 178 5.17 22.13 -14.38
N ILE A 179 4.55 21.35 -13.49
CA ILE A 179 3.21 20.82 -13.73
C ILE A 179 2.17 21.95 -13.82
N ALA A 180 2.27 22.97 -12.97
CA ALA A 180 1.39 24.14 -13.02
C ALA A 180 1.56 24.94 -14.33
N GLU A 181 2.80 25.16 -14.78
CA GLU A 181 3.10 25.84 -16.06
C GLU A 181 2.55 25.11 -17.30
N ASN A 182 2.33 23.79 -17.22
CA ASN A 182 1.71 23.01 -18.30
C ASN A 182 0.18 22.96 -18.22
N ALA A 183 -0.43 23.42 -17.12
CA ALA A 183 -1.88 23.45 -16.97
C ALA A 183 -2.51 24.76 -17.47
N ASP A 184 -1.69 25.81 -17.62
CA ASP A 184 -2.09 27.14 -18.08
C ASP A 184 -1.86 27.37 -19.60
N ASN A 185 -1.40 26.35 -20.33
CA ASN A 185 -1.28 26.31 -21.81
C ASN A 185 -2.26 25.29 -22.39
#